data_AF-A0A327U0S3-F1
#
_entry.id   AF-A0A327U0S3-F1
#
_cell.length_a   1.000
_cell.length_b   1.000
_cell.length_c   1.000
_cell.angle_alpha   90.00
_cell.angle_beta   90.00
_cell.angle_gamma   90.00
#
_symmetry.space_group_name_H-M   'P 1'
#
loop_
_entity.id
_entity.type
_entity.pdbx_description
1 polymer ?
#
loop_
_entity_poly.entity_id
_entity_poly.type
_entity_poly.pdbx_seq_one_letter_code
_entity_poly.pdbx_strand_id
1 'polypeptide(L)'
;MSWGEGSMNWAELRDLVDHLPEDSATKAASGGDVQGRRWNQSTYILAAQYNALLLMIRVLWAAHLKGDPPDMSSIDPPALEADEQRVEQEEAAVRRSEALLNRYSPGRADDQTAIDHWASKIRELETQ
;
A
#
# COMPACT_ATOMS: atom_id res chain seq x y z
N MET A 1 -32.30 17.11 -31.85
CA MET A 1 -31.29 16.05 -31.95
C MET A 1 -32.01 14.73 -31.72
N SER A 2 -32.08 13.92 -32.77
CA SER A 2 -32.69 12.59 -32.76
C SER A 2 -31.75 11.66 -31.99
N TRP A 3 -32.16 11.17 -30.83
CA TRP A 3 -31.53 10.00 -30.20
C TRP A 3 -32.00 8.79 -31.00
N GLY A 4 -31.39 8.60 -32.16
CA GLY A 4 -31.74 7.58 -33.12
C GLY A 4 -31.48 6.19 -32.57
N GLU A 5 -32.43 5.29 -32.89
CA GLU A 5 -32.28 3.84 -32.87
C GLU A 5 -30.92 3.41 -33.42
N GLY A 6 -30.13 2.72 -32.59
CA GLY A 6 -28.86 2.15 -33.00
C GLY A 6 -28.04 1.84 -31.77
N SER A 7 -27.90 0.56 -31.43
CA SER A 7 -27.05 0.06 -30.36
C SER A 7 -25.65 0.70 -30.46
N MET A 8 -25.36 1.63 -29.57
CA MET A 8 -24.04 2.28 -29.49
C MET A 8 -22.98 1.19 -29.30
N ASN A 9 -21.92 1.22 -30.12
CA ASN A 9 -20.86 0.21 -30.04
C ASN A 9 -20.15 0.34 -28.68
N TRP A 10 -19.74 -0.78 -28.07
CA TRP A 10 -18.99 -0.79 -26.81
C TRP A 10 -17.73 0.09 -26.86
N ALA A 11 -17.09 0.20 -28.02
CA ALA A 11 -15.96 1.11 -28.22
C ALA A 11 -16.38 2.59 -28.11
N GLU A 12 -17.52 2.97 -28.69
CA GLU A 12 -18.04 4.34 -28.66
C GLU A 12 -18.54 4.72 -27.26
N LEU A 13 -19.11 3.76 -26.54
CA LEU A 13 -19.47 3.93 -25.13
C LEU A 13 -18.23 4.15 -24.25
N ARG A 14 -17.16 3.40 -24.48
CA ARG A 14 -15.88 3.59 -23.77
C ARG A 14 -15.29 4.97 -24.07
N ASP A 15 -15.22 5.34 -25.35
CA ASP A 15 -14.69 6.65 -25.74
C ASP A 15 -15.53 7.79 -25.13
N LEU A 16 -16.85 7.64 -25.06
CA LEU A 16 -17.71 8.63 -24.41
C LEU A 16 -17.45 8.73 -22.91
N VAL A 17 -17.25 7.60 -22.22
CA VAL A 17 -16.88 7.59 -20.80
C VAL A 17 -15.51 8.21 -20.56
N ASP A 18 -14.53 7.94 -21.42
CA ASP A 18 -13.17 8.50 -21.31
C ASP A 18 -13.17 10.03 -21.49
N HIS A 19 -14.06 10.57 -22.33
CA HIS A 19 -14.19 12.01 -22.59
C HIS A 19 -15.13 12.75 -21.65
N LEU A 20 -15.79 12.07 -20.70
CA LEU A 20 -16.61 12.75 -19.70
C LEU A 20 -15.76 13.68 -18.81
N PRO A 21 -16.33 14.78 -18.31
CA PRO A 21 -15.69 15.62 -17.30
C PRO A 21 -15.27 14.79 -16.09
N GLU A 22 -14.16 15.16 -15.44
CA GLU A 22 -13.68 14.47 -14.23
C GLU A 22 -14.69 14.51 -13.08
N ASP A 23 -15.58 15.51 -13.08
CA ASP A 23 -16.65 15.73 -12.12
C ASP A 23 -17.95 14.96 -12.48
N SER A 24 -17.97 14.20 -13.57
CA SER A 24 -19.16 13.45 -13.97
C SER A 24 -19.45 12.27 -13.03
N ALA A 25 -20.74 12.02 -12.78
CA ALA A 25 -21.19 10.91 -11.93
C ALA A 25 -20.69 9.53 -12.39
N THR A 26 -20.51 9.34 -13.71
CA THR A 26 -20.02 8.08 -14.27
C THR A 26 -18.53 7.87 -14.03
N LYS A 27 -17.69 8.91 -14.19
CA LYS A 27 -16.27 8.83 -13.80
C LYS A 27 -16.09 8.75 -12.28
N ALA A 28 -17.00 9.38 -11.52
CA ALA A 28 -17.01 9.28 -10.07
C ALA A 28 -17.30 7.84 -9.60
N ALA A 29 -18.27 7.17 -10.22
CA ALA A 29 -18.59 5.77 -9.92
C ALA A 29 -17.49 4.79 -10.34
N SER A 30 -16.81 5.05 -11.47
CA SER A 30 -15.71 4.19 -11.94
C SER A 30 -14.39 4.39 -11.19
N GLY A 31 -14.24 5.51 -10.48
CA GLY A 31 -13.03 5.85 -9.71
C GLY A 31 -13.11 5.49 -8.22
N GLY A 32 -14.06 4.61 -7.84
CA GLY A 32 -14.17 4.10 -6.47
C GLY A 32 -14.87 5.03 -5.47
N ASP A 33 -15.61 6.06 -5.91
CA ASP A 33 -16.35 6.93 -4.99
C ASP A 33 -17.63 6.25 -4.48
N VAL A 34 -17.47 5.27 -3.58
CA VAL A 34 -18.57 4.49 -2.99
C VAL A 34 -19.34 5.31 -1.95
N GLN A 35 -18.84 6.48 -1.50
CA GLN A 35 -19.44 7.25 -0.39
C GLN A 35 -19.43 8.78 -0.54
N GLY A 36 -19.20 9.34 -1.73
CA GLY A 36 -19.29 10.78 -1.99
C GLY A 36 -18.25 11.63 -1.24
N ARG A 37 -17.08 11.05 -0.94
CA ARG A 37 -16.00 11.73 -0.17
C ARG A 37 -14.70 11.84 -0.97
N ARG A 38 -14.81 12.01 -2.29
CA ARG A 38 -13.63 12.30 -3.11
C ARG A 38 -13.12 13.71 -2.82
N TRP A 39 -11.87 13.79 -2.36
CA TRP A 39 -11.15 15.05 -2.35
C TRP A 39 -10.87 15.47 -3.79
N ASN A 40 -11.09 16.74 -4.10
CA ASN A 40 -10.63 17.29 -5.37
C ASN A 40 -9.10 17.54 -5.30
N GLN A 41 -8.46 17.78 -6.43
CA GLN A 41 -7.02 18.02 -6.50
C GLN A 41 -6.57 19.16 -5.55
N SER A 42 -7.38 20.22 -5.43
CA SER A 42 -7.06 21.32 -4.53
C SER A 42 -7.09 20.91 -3.06
N THR A 43 -8.02 20.06 -2.65
CA THR A 43 -8.11 19.53 -1.29
C THR A 43 -6.90 18.65 -0.96
N TYR A 44 -6.46 17.80 -1.90
CA TYR A 44 -5.22 17.04 -1.74
C TYR A 44 -4.00 17.93 -1.55
N ILE A 45 -3.88 18.99 -2.37
CA ILE A 45 -2.77 19.94 -2.27
C ILE A 45 -2.80 20.68 -0.92
N LEU A 46 -3.98 21.13 -0.48
CA LEU A 46 -4.13 21.82 0.81
C LEU A 46 -3.79 20.91 1.99
N ALA A 47 -4.24 19.65 1.96
CA ALA A 47 -3.89 18.66 2.97
C ALA A 47 -2.38 18.38 3.01
N ALA A 48 -1.74 18.23 1.85
CA ALA A 48 -0.30 18.04 1.76
C ALA A 48 0.49 19.25 2.28
N GLN A 49 0.05 20.47 1.96
CA GLN A 49 0.65 21.71 2.49
C GLN A 49 0.53 21.79 4.02
N TYR A 50 -0.65 21.49 4.56
CA TYR A 50 -0.86 21.45 6.01
C TYR A 50 0.07 20.45 6.70
N ASN A 51 0.16 19.21 6.17
CA ASN A 51 1.03 18.18 6.73
C ASN A 51 2.52 18.55 6.64
N ALA A 52 2.95 19.22 5.56
CA ALA A 52 4.30 19.72 5.43
C ALA A 52 4.63 20.80 6.48
N LEU A 53 3.71 21.73 6.72
CA LEU A 53 3.85 22.75 7.76
C LEU A 53 3.91 22.12 9.16
N LEU A 54 3.03 21.14 9.42
CA LEU A 54 3.03 20.40 10.67
C LEU A 54 4.39 19.73 10.93
N LEU A 55 4.97 19.10 9.90
CA LEU A 55 6.31 18.50 10.01
C LEU A 55 7.38 19.55 10.31
N MET A 56 7.38 20.69 9.60
CA MET A 56 8.33 21.78 9.87
C MET A 56 8.23 22.28 11.31
N ILE A 57 7.02 22.45 11.83
CA ILE A 57 6.80 22.87 13.22
C ILE A 57 7.38 21.84 14.19
N ARG A 58 7.12 20.54 13.98
CA ARG A 58 7.67 19.47 14.84
C ARG A 58 9.20 19.45 14.82
N VAL A 59 9.81 19.63 13.64
CA VAL A 59 11.28 19.71 13.50
C VAL A 59 11.85 20.92 14.23
N LEU A 60 11.26 22.10 14.03
CA LEU A 60 11.69 23.33 14.70
C LEU A 60 11.52 23.24 16.22
N TRP A 61 10.43 22.62 16.68
CA TRP A 61 10.18 22.40 18.09
C TRP A 61 11.25 21.50 18.72
N ALA A 62 11.51 20.34 18.10
CA ALA A 62 12.54 19.42 18.55
C ALA A 62 13.94 20.05 18.56
N ALA A 63 14.22 20.98 17.64
CA ALA A 63 15.50 21.66 17.54
C ALA A 63 15.68 22.81 18.54
N HIS A 64 14.63 23.58 18.84
CA HIS A 64 14.75 24.87 19.53
C HIS A 64 13.97 25.02 20.83
N LEU A 65 13.02 24.12 21.13
CA LEU A 65 12.14 24.24 22.28
C LEU A 65 12.32 23.07 23.25
N LYS A 66 12.09 23.33 24.55
CA LYS A 66 12.06 22.27 25.58
C LYS A 66 10.64 21.80 25.79
N GLY A 67 10.45 20.49 25.87
CA GLY A 67 9.15 19.83 26.07
C GLY A 67 8.60 19.23 24.79
N ASP A 68 7.45 18.58 24.91
CA ASP A 68 6.82 17.89 23.78
C ASP A 68 6.15 18.89 22.82
N PRO A 69 6.20 18.62 21.49
CA PRO A 69 5.50 19.46 20.52
C PRO A 69 3.98 19.41 20.75
N PRO A 70 3.25 20.47 20.33
CA PRO A 70 1.80 20.49 20.43
C PRO A 70 1.19 19.32 19.66
N ASP A 71 0.19 18.68 20.28
CA ASP A 71 -0.53 17.56 19.67
C ASP A 71 -1.43 18.07 18.54
N MET A 72 -0.92 17.95 17.32
CA MET A 72 -1.62 18.27 16.08
C MET A 72 -1.60 17.03 15.20
N SER A 73 -2.80 16.51 14.88
CA SER A 73 -2.96 15.36 14.00
C SER A 73 -2.67 15.71 12.55
N SER A 74 -2.10 14.76 11.81
CA SER A 74 -2.01 14.86 10.35
C SER A 74 -3.38 14.73 9.71
N ILE A 75 -3.49 15.27 8.50
CA ILE A 75 -4.64 15.08 7.63
C ILE A 75 -4.33 13.89 6.74
N ASP A 76 -5.03 12.78 6.93
CA ASP A 76 -4.84 11.57 6.13
C ASP A 76 -5.79 11.60 4.93
N PRO A 77 -5.28 11.45 3.70
CA PRO A 77 -6.12 11.43 2.50
C PRO A 77 -7.04 10.19 2.50
N PRO A 78 -8.22 10.26 1.86
CA PRO A 78 -9.06 9.08 1.66
C PRO A 78 -8.30 8.06 0.80
N ALA A 79 -8.44 6.78 1.15
CA ALA A 79 -7.82 5.69 0.39
C ALA A 79 -8.39 5.65 -1.04
N LEU A 80 -7.50 5.57 -2.03
CA LEU A 80 -7.86 5.31 -3.42
C LEU A 80 -7.74 3.81 -3.70
N GLU A 81 -8.45 3.30 -4.72
CA GLU A 81 -8.31 1.89 -5.15
C GLU A 81 -6.86 1.52 -5.49
N ALA A 82 -6.08 2.48 -6.01
CA ALA A 82 -4.65 2.31 -6.26
C ALA A 82 -3.83 2.14 -4.97
N ASP A 83 -4.24 2.78 -3.86
CA ASP A 83 -3.59 2.63 -2.57
C ASP A 83 -3.93 1.27 -1.94
N GLU A 84 -5.16 0.80 -2.08
CA GLU A 84 -5.57 -0.55 -1.65
C GLU A 84 -4.79 -1.64 -2.39
N GLN A 85 -4.63 -1.51 -3.71
CA GLN A 85 -3.82 -2.43 -4.51
C GLN A 85 -2.34 -2.39 -4.12
N ARG A 86 -1.81 -1.23 -3.75
CA ARG A 86 -0.43 -1.10 -3.26
C ARG A 86 -0.24 -1.78 -1.91
N VAL A 87 -1.18 -1.59 -0.98
CA VAL A 87 -1.16 -2.26 0.33
C VAL A 87 -1.19 -3.78 0.13
N GLU A 88 -2.06 -4.29 -0.74
CA GLU A 88 -2.10 -5.73 -1.05
C GLU A 88 -0.78 -6.25 -1.64
N GLN A 89 -0.14 -5.47 -2.52
CA GLN A 89 1.17 -5.82 -3.08
C GLN A 89 2.29 -5.80 -2.04
N GLU A 90 2.26 -4.83 -1.11
CA GLU A 90 3.21 -4.72 -0.01
C GLU A 90 3.05 -5.90 0.96
N GLU A 91 1.82 -6.26 1.33
CA GLU A 91 1.54 -7.45 2.14
C GLU A 91 1.97 -8.75 1.44
N ALA A 92 1.74 -8.86 0.12
CA ALA A 92 2.22 -9.98 -0.66
C ALA A 92 3.76 -10.01 -0.77
N ALA A 93 4.42 -8.85 -0.74
CA ALA A 93 5.88 -8.76 -0.70
C ALA A 93 6.44 -9.19 0.66
N VAL A 94 5.81 -8.77 1.76
CA VAL A 94 6.17 -9.17 3.14
C VAL A 94 6.00 -10.68 3.31
N ARG A 95 4.87 -11.26 2.89
CA ARG A 95 4.68 -12.72 2.95
C ARG A 95 5.73 -13.49 2.16
N ARG A 96 6.13 -12.97 0.99
CA ARG A 96 7.21 -13.57 0.18
C ARG A 96 8.57 -13.45 0.86
N SER A 97 8.89 -12.30 1.45
CA SER A 97 10.16 -12.12 2.15
C SER A 97 10.24 -13.00 3.40
N GLU A 98 9.16 -13.13 4.17
CA GLU A 98 9.07 -14.04 5.32
C GLU A 98 9.22 -15.50 4.90
N ALA A 99 8.57 -15.93 3.82
CA ALA A 99 8.70 -17.29 3.30
C ALA A 99 10.14 -17.59 2.86
N LEU A 100 10.83 -16.64 2.24
CA LEU A 100 12.24 -16.77 1.90
C LEU A 100 13.12 -16.79 3.15
N LEU A 101 12.87 -15.90 4.12
CA LEU A 101 13.63 -15.88 5.37
C LEU A 101 13.50 -17.21 6.11
N ASN A 102 12.28 -17.74 6.25
CA ASN A 102 12.02 -19.05 6.85
C ASN A 102 12.62 -20.20 6.03
N ARG A 103 12.83 -20.01 4.72
CA ARG A 103 13.50 -21.01 3.89
C ARG A 103 15.00 -21.09 4.19
N TYR A 104 15.63 -19.95 4.41
CA TYR A 104 17.08 -19.82 4.57
C TYR A 104 17.51 -19.54 6.01
N SER A 105 16.59 -19.56 6.98
CA SER A 105 16.91 -19.36 8.39
C SER A 105 17.72 -20.55 8.91
N PRO A 106 18.91 -20.32 9.50
CA PRO A 106 19.70 -21.39 10.09
C PRO A 106 19.00 -21.94 11.34
N GLY A 107 18.99 -23.26 11.50
CA GLY A 107 18.34 -23.94 12.64
C GLY A 107 17.01 -24.62 12.30
N ARG A 108 16.79 -24.97 11.02
CA ARG A 108 15.62 -25.74 10.62
C ARG A 108 15.73 -27.17 11.16
N ALA A 109 14.61 -27.83 11.42
CA ALA A 109 14.60 -29.21 11.93
C ALA A 109 15.37 -30.20 11.03
N ASP A 110 15.44 -29.95 9.72
CA ASP A 110 16.26 -30.71 8.77
C ASP A 110 17.77 -30.55 9.01
N ASP A 111 18.23 -29.36 9.42
CA ASP A 111 19.64 -29.14 9.75
C ASP A 111 20.01 -29.90 11.03
N GLN A 112 19.12 -29.91 12.02
CA GLN A 112 19.36 -30.59 13.29
C GLN A 112 19.37 -32.12 13.11
N THR A 113 18.47 -32.68 12.30
CA THR A 113 18.47 -34.12 12.00
C THR A 113 19.71 -34.54 11.20
N ALA A 114 20.20 -33.69 10.29
CA ALA A 114 21.47 -33.93 9.59
C ALA A 114 22.66 -33.90 10.57
N ILE A 115 22.70 -32.92 11.48
CA ILE A 115 23.74 -32.83 12.52
C ILE A 115 23.74 -34.08 13.40
N ASP A 116 22.58 -34.52 13.87
CA ASP A 116 22.44 -35.68 14.74
C ASP A 116 22.86 -36.98 14.04
N HIS A 117 22.53 -37.13 12.75
CA HIS A 117 22.98 -38.25 11.91
C HIS A 117 24.49 -38.28 11.74
N TRP A 118 25.14 -37.14 11.51
CA TRP A 118 26.60 -37.11 11.39
C TRP A 118 27.28 -37.31 12.74
N ALA A 119 26.72 -36.80 13.84
CA ALA A 119 27.22 -37.01 15.18
C ALA A 119 27.11 -38.47 15.66
N SER A 120 26.11 -39.24 15.21
CA SER A 120 26.05 -40.68 15.47
C SER A 120 27.11 -41.44 14.68
N LYS A 121 27.28 -41.10 13.39
CA LYS A 121 28.26 -41.75 12.51
C LYS A 121 29.71 -41.53 12.95
N ILE A 122 30.04 -40.34 13.48
CA ILE A 122 31.36 -40.05 14.03
C ILE A 122 31.63 -40.92 15.26
N ARG A 123 30.66 -41.07 16.17
CA ARG A 123 30.80 -41.93 17.36
C ARG A 123 31.02 -43.39 16.99
N GLU A 124 30.33 -43.92 15.98
CA GLU A 124 30.56 -45.29 15.51
C GLU A 124 32.00 -45.49 15.03
N LEU A 125 32.53 -44.53 14.25
CA LEU A 125 33.90 -44.59 13.72
C LEU A 125 34.98 -44.44 14.81
N GLU A 126 34.71 -43.69 15.89
CA GLU A 126 35.64 -43.56 17.02
C GLU A 126 35.68 -44.79 17.93
N THR A 127 34.64 -45.64 17.88
CA THR A 127 34.56 -46.89 18.67
C THR A 127 35.12 -48.13 17.94
N GLN A 128 35.54 -47.99 16.69
CA GLN A 128 36.26 -49.01 15.91
C GLN A 128 37.78 -48.84 16.01
#